data_AF-A0A225DG02-F1
#
_entry.id   AF-A0A225DG02-F1
#
_cell.length_a   1.000
_cell.length_b   1.000
_cell.length_c   1.000
_cell.angle_alpha   90.00
_cell.angle_beta   90.00
_cell.angle_gamma   90.00
#
_symmetry.space_group_name_H-M   'P 1'
#
loop_
_entity.id
_entity.type
_entity.pdbx_description
1 polymer ?
#
loop_
_entity_poly.entity_id
_entity_poly.type
_entity_poly.pdbx_seq_one_letter_code
_entity_poly.pdbx_strand_id
1 'polypeptide(L)' 'MRTYDAGGNLSTVTRQSATGFGWSTVGTTTYAYDADNRTTGITDSGAGGGALASYAYAYDVASRLTH' A
#
# COMPACT_ATOMS: atom_id res chain seq x y z
N MET A 1 -7.54 9.07 -2.71
CA MET A 1 -8.57 8.04 -2.90
C MET A 1 -8.15 6.75 -2.18
N ARG A 2 -9.11 5.94 -1.70
CA ARG A 2 -8.85 4.63 -1.10
C ARG A 2 -9.64 3.57 -1.85
N THR A 3 -9.07 2.39 -2.01
CA THR A 3 -9.72 1.22 -2.62
C THR A 3 -9.52 0.00 -1.73
N TYR A 4 -10.41 -0.96 -1.84
CA TYR A 4 -10.44 -2.14 -0.98
C TYR A 4 -10.49 -3.40 -1.85
N ASP A 5 -9.95 -4.49 -1.34
CA ASP A 5 -10.09 -5.81 -1.96
C ASP A 5 -11.48 -6.43 -1.67
N ALA A 6 -11.72 -7.65 -2.17
CA ALA A 6 -12.99 -8.34 -1.96
C ALA A 6 -13.25 -8.73 -0.49
N GLY A 7 -12.20 -8.84 0.33
CA GLY A 7 -12.29 -9.08 1.77
C GLY A 7 -12.51 -7.81 2.60
N GLY A 8 -12.48 -6.63 1.96
CA GLY A 8 -12.60 -5.34 2.62
C GLY A 8 -11.29 -4.80 3.18
N ASN A 9 -10.14 -5.42 2.88
CA ASN A 9 -8.84 -4.88 3.27
C ASN A 9 -8.45 -3.72 2.36
N LEU A 10 -7.72 -2.74 2.90
CA LEU A 10 -7.29 -1.56 2.15
C LEU A 10 -6.25 -1.96 1.10
N SER A 11 -6.60 -1.95 -0.19
CA SER A 11 -5.68 -2.37 -1.26
C SER A 11 -4.75 -1.24 -1.69
N THR A 12 -5.30 -0.04 -1.91
CA THR A 12 -4.52 1.09 -2.44
C THR A 12 -4.98 2.43 -1.86
N VAL A 13 -4.02 3.29 -1.53
CA VAL A 13 -4.20 4.70 -1.20
C VAL A 13 -3.52 5.57 -2.26
N THR A 14 -4.29 6.37 -2.99
CA THR A 14 -3.76 7.37 -3.91
C THR A 14 -3.74 8.74 -3.25
N ARG A 15 -2.57 9.38 -3.21
CA ARG A 15 -2.34 10.71 -2.67
C ARG A 15 -2.29 11.71 -3.82
N GLN A 16 -3.04 12.80 -3.69
CA GLN A 16 -3.06 13.88 -4.67
C GLN A 16 -2.64 15.19 -4.00
N SER A 17 -2.00 16.05 -4.78
CA SER A 17 -1.67 17.42 -4.36
C SER A 17 -2.12 18.39 -5.44
N ALA A 18 -2.51 19.59 -5.00
CA ALA A 18 -2.76 20.70 -5.91
C ALA A 18 -1.41 21.17 -6.46
N THR A 19 -1.25 20.99 -7.76
CA THR A 19 -0.20 21.66 -8.53
C THR A 19 -0.78 22.97 -9.08
N GLY A 20 0.07 23.89 -9.55
CA GLY A 20 -0.39 25.14 -10.18
C GLY A 20 -1.32 24.95 -11.39
N PHE A 21 -1.49 23.71 -11.87
CA PHE A 21 -2.34 23.31 -12.99
C PHE A 21 -3.48 22.36 -12.58
N GLY A 22 -3.80 22.26 -11.29
CA GLY A 22 -4.86 21.41 -10.75
C GLY A 22 -4.36 20.23 -9.92
N TRP A 23 -5.26 19.32 -9.54
CA TRP A 23 -4.92 18.15 -8.73
C TRP A 23 -4.19 17.10 -9.54
N SER A 24 -3.01 16.70 -9.07
CA SER A 24 -2.24 15.61 -9.66
C SER A 24 -1.92 14.56 -8.60
N THR A 25 -1.86 13.29 -9.02
CA THR A 25 -1.38 12.21 -8.16
C THR A 25 0.10 12.42 -7.88
N VAL A 26 0.45 12.50 -6.61
CA VAL A 26 1.83 12.67 -6.14
C VAL A 26 2.44 11.37 -5.61
N GLY A 27 1.61 10.37 -5.35
CA GLY A 27 2.06 9.04 -5.03
C GLY A 27 0.94 8.09 -4.67
N THR A 28 1.31 6.83 -4.55
CA THR A 28 0.40 5.73 -4.25
C THR A 28 1.04 4.85 -3.17
N THR A 29 0.22 4.27 -2.31
CA THR A 29 0.64 3.22 -1.37
C THR A 29 -0.23 2.00 -1.63
N THR A 30 0.38 0.84 -1.85
CA THR A 30 -0.30 -0.44 -2.07
C THR A 30 0.00 -1.39 -0.95
N TYR A 31 -0.97 -2.24 -0.62
CA TYR A 31 -0.88 -3.22 0.47
C TYR A 31 -1.14 -4.62 -0.08
N ALA A 32 -0.37 -5.58 0.42
CA ALA A 32 -0.53 -7.00 0.16
C ALA A 32 -0.89 -7.72 1.46
N TYR A 33 -1.67 -8.78 1.35
CA TYR A 33 -2.20 -9.54 2.47
C TYR A 33 -1.97 -11.03 2.28
N ASP A 34 -1.82 -11.77 3.38
CA ASP A 34 -1.92 -13.23 3.37
C ASP A 34 -3.38 -13.71 3.49
N ALA A 35 -3.57 -15.03 3.50
CA ALA A 35 -4.89 -15.65 3.62
C ALA A 35 -5.60 -15.36 4.96
N ASP A 36 -4.86 -14.93 5.99
CA ASP A 36 -5.39 -14.56 7.30
C ASP A 36 -5.66 -13.04 7.41
N ASN A 37 -5.64 -12.31 6.28
CA ASN A 37 -5.79 -10.86 6.18
C ASN A 37 -4.71 -10.05 6.94
N ARG A 38 -3.52 -10.60 7.13
CA ARG A 38 -2.38 -9.86 7.72
C ARG A 38 -1.55 -9.22 6.61
N THR A 39 -1.09 -7.99 6.83
CA THR A 39 -0.30 -7.25 5.84
C THR A 39 1.06 -7.91 5.64
N THR A 40 1.32 -8.43 4.44
CA THR A 40 2.63 -9.02 4.07
C THR A 40 3.50 -8.07 3.27
N GLY A 41 2.93 -6.97 2.77
CA GLY A 41 3.71 -5.98 2.03
C GLY A 41 3.08 -4.60 1.99
N ILE A 42 3.94 -3.59 1.99
CA ILE A 42 3.56 -2.20 1.72
C ILE A 42 4.53 -1.66 0.67
N THR A 43 4.01 -1.10 -0.42
CA THR A 43 4.84 -0.41 -1.41
C THR A 43 4.36 1.02 -1.59
N ASP A 44 5.24 1.97 -1.28
CA ASP A 44 5.09 3.38 -1.59
C ASP A 44 5.69 3.66 -2.95
N SER A 45 4.92 4.34 -3.81
CA SER A 45 5.35 4.77 -5.14
C SER A 45 5.14 6.27 -5.32
N GLY A 46 6.04 6.90 -6.05
CA GLY A 46 5.95 8.32 -6.40
C GLY A 46 4.99 8.57 -7.55
N ALA A 47 4.84 9.84 -7.94
CA ALA A 47 3.96 10.27 -9.03
C ALA A 47 4.21 9.51 -10.37
N GLY A 48 5.47 9.17 -10.65
CA GLY A 48 5.87 8.44 -11.86
C GLY A 48 5.69 6.91 -11.78
N GLY A 49 5.13 6.38 -10.68
CA GLY A 49 4.93 4.94 -10.49
C GLY A 49 6.16 4.16 -10.01
N GLY A 50 7.34 4.80 -9.94
CA GLY A 50 8.53 4.19 -9.35
C GLY A 50 8.37 3.98 -7.83
N ALA A 51 8.77 2.80 -7.35
CA ALA A 51 8.79 2.49 -5.93
C ALA A 51 9.80 3.41 -5.20
N LEU A 52 9.31 4.09 -4.17
CA LEU A 52 10.11 4.92 -3.26
C LEU A 52 10.58 4.09 -2.06
N ALA A 53 9.70 3.20 -1.58
CA ALA A 53 9.99 2.28 -0.49
C ALA A 53 9.10 1.04 -0.62
N SER A 54 9.65 -0.10 -0.22
CA SER A 54 8.92 -1.36 -0.11
C SER A 54 9.27 -2.03 1.20
N TYR A 55 8.24 -2.52 1.90
CA TYR A 55 8.35 -3.24 3.16
C TYR A 55 7.72 -4.61 2.96
N ALA A 56 8.37 -5.66 3.43
CA ALA A 56 7.87 -7.03 3.37
C ALA A 56 7.82 -7.60 4.78
N TYR A 57 6.69 -8.20 5.12
CA TYR A 57 6.41 -8.75 6.44
C TYR A 57 6.15 -10.25 6.36
N ALA A 58 6.72 -11.01 7.28
CA ALA A 58 6.45 -12.42 7.46
C ALA A 58 5.95 -12.70 8.88
N TYR A 59 5.02 -13.64 9.00
CA TYR A 59 4.44 -14.06 10.28
C TYR A 59 4.69 -15.54 10.51
N ASP A 60 4.91 -15.92 11.77
CA ASP A 60 4.89 -17.32 12.16
C ASP A 60 3.45 -17.82 12.40
N VAL A 61 3.32 -19.12 12.69
CA VAL A 61 2.04 -19.77 12.97
C VAL A 61 1.33 -19.22 14.21
N ALA A 62 2.05 -18.54 15.11
CA ALA A 62 1.49 -17.86 16.27
C ALA A 62 1.14 -16.39 15.98
N SER A 63 1.16 -15.97 14.71
CA SER A 63 0.89 -14.60 14.24
C SER A 63 1.86 -13.54 14.77
N ARG A 64 3.11 -13.92 15.04
CA ARG A 64 4.16 -12.97 15.42
C ARG A 64 4.96 -12.57 14.19
N LEU A 65 5.30 -11.29 14.07
CA LEU A 65 6.18 -10.78 13.02
C LEU A 65 7.59 -11.39 13.18
N THR A 66 8.14 -11.92 12.09
CA THR A 66 9.47 -12.57 12.08
C THR A 66 10.47 -11.90 11.16
N HIS A 67 10.00 -11.16 10.16
CA HIS A 67 10.81 -10.40 9.21
C HIS A 67 9.97 -9.23 8.70
#